data_AF-A0A2X3F076-F1
#
_entry.id   AF-A0A2X3F076-F1
#
_cell.length_a   1.000
_cell.length_b   1.000
_cell.length_c   1.000
_cell.angle_alpha   90.00
_cell.angle_beta   90.00
_cell.angle_gamma   90.00
#
_symmetry.space_group_name_H-M   'P 1'
#
loop_
_entity.id
_entity.type
_entity.pdbx_description
1 polymer ?
#
loop_
_entity_poly.entity_id
_entity_poly.type
_entity_poly.pdbx_seq_one_letter_code
_entity_poly.pdbx_strand_id
1 'polypeptide(L)'
;MCKTIIGFGSPNKAGTHDSTARRWATPEIALTREALGWKHAPFDIPSDIYAQWDAKEAARRKKPHGTRSLRLTAKAFPQEAAEFTRPYERRDAV
;
A
#
# COMPACT_ATOMS: atom_id res chain seq x y z
N MET A 1 16.35 8.11 11.39
CA MET A 1 16.88 7.38 10.22
C MET A 1 16.65 5.89 10.44
N CYS A 2 16.13 5.16 9.45
CA CYS A 2 15.94 3.71 9.55
C CYS A 2 17.10 2.97 8.87
N LYS A 3 17.84 2.15 9.61
CA LYS A 3 18.89 1.29 9.05
C LYS A 3 18.25 0.01 8.50
N THR A 4 18.47 -0.30 7.23
CA THR A 4 17.89 -1.46 6.54
C THR A 4 18.93 -2.20 5.70
N ILE A 5 18.59 -3.41 5.24
CA ILE A 5 19.39 -4.21 4.30
C ILE A 5 18.62 -4.28 2.98
N ILE A 6 19.22 -3.81 1.88
CA ILE A 6 18.60 -3.92 0.54
C ILE A 6 18.43 -5.40 0.17
N GLY A 7 17.28 -5.78 -0.39
CA GLY A 7 17.01 -7.17 -0.78
C GLY A 7 16.95 -8.16 0.39
N PHE A 8 16.65 -7.70 1.61
CA PHE A 8 16.51 -8.55 2.79
C PHE A 8 15.68 -9.82 2.52
N GLY A 9 16.15 -10.95 3.03
CA GLY A 9 15.53 -12.27 2.84
C GLY A 9 16.18 -13.10 1.72
N SER A 10 16.81 -12.46 0.73
CA SER A 10 17.58 -13.20 -0.29
C SER A 10 18.91 -13.64 0.28
N PRO A 11 19.23 -14.95 0.27
CA PRO A 11 20.52 -15.44 0.77
C PRO A 11 21.72 -14.92 -0.01
N ASN A 12 21.60 -14.77 -1.34
CA ASN A 12 22.75 -14.45 -2.19
C ASN A 12 22.82 -12.97 -2.60
N LYS A 13 21.71 -12.22 -2.51
CA LYS A 13 21.63 -10.85 -3.02
C LYS A 13 21.41 -9.79 -1.93
N ALA A 14 20.97 -10.16 -0.72
CA ALA A 14 20.80 -9.21 0.37
C ALA A 14 22.09 -8.43 0.66
N GLY A 15 21.98 -7.10 0.78
CA GLY A 15 23.11 -6.20 1.05
C GLY A 15 24.00 -5.90 -0.16
N THR A 16 23.65 -6.38 -1.36
CA THR A 16 24.46 -6.19 -2.58
C THR A 16 23.75 -5.33 -3.62
N HIS A 17 24.53 -4.71 -4.52
CA HIS A 17 24.00 -3.85 -5.59
C HIS A 17 23.10 -4.62 -6.58
N ASP A 18 23.31 -5.93 -6.74
CA ASP A 18 22.51 -6.82 -7.59
C ASP A 18 21.02 -6.89 -7.20
N SER A 19 20.67 -6.50 -5.97
CA SER A 19 19.28 -6.45 -5.48
C SER A 19 18.44 -5.31 -6.04
N THR A 20 19.05 -4.29 -6.66
CA THR A 20 18.41 -2.98 -6.89
C THR A 20 17.45 -2.96 -8.08
N ALA A 21 17.77 -3.63 -9.19
CA ALA A 21 17.02 -3.42 -10.44
C ALA A 21 16.99 -4.62 -11.42
N ARG A 22 17.69 -5.72 -11.14
CA ARG A 22 17.64 -6.89 -12.02
C ARG A 22 16.45 -7.76 -11.65
N ARG A 23 15.70 -8.26 -12.64
CA ARG A 23 14.73 -9.34 -12.39
C ARG A 23 15.49 -10.50 -11.75
N TRP A 24 15.07 -10.90 -10.56
CA TRP A 24 15.65 -12.06 -9.90
C TRP A 24 15.31 -13.31 -10.69
N ALA A 25 16.29 -14.18 -10.86
CA ALA A 25 16.06 -15.47 -11.48
C ALA A 25 15.21 -16.35 -10.56
N THR A 26 14.41 -17.24 -11.16
CA THR A 26 13.55 -18.19 -10.43
C THR A 26 14.25 -18.94 -9.28
N PRO A 27 15.52 -19.38 -9.40
CA PRO A 27 16.23 -20.03 -8.29
C PRO A 27 16.39 -19.13 -7.06
N GLU A 28 16.71 -17.85 -7.25
CA GLU A 28 16.90 -16.91 -6.14
C GLU A 28 15.59 -16.64 -5.41
N ILE A 29 14.48 -16.59 -6.15
CA ILE A 29 13.14 -16.44 -5.58
C ILE A 29 12.77 -17.67 -4.73
N ALA A 30 13.11 -18.88 -5.18
CA ALA A 30 12.86 -20.11 -4.42
C ALA A 30 13.65 -20.13 -3.11
N LEU A 31 14.96 -19.81 -3.16
CA LEU A 31 15.81 -19.71 -1.96
C LEU A 31 15.33 -18.63 -0.99
N THR A 32 14.90 -17.48 -1.52
CA THR A 32 14.33 -16.40 -0.70
C THR A 32 13.05 -16.86 0.02
N ARG A 33 12.18 -17.60 -0.68
CA ARG A 33 10.96 -18.16 -0.08
C ARG A 33 11.28 -19.14 1.04
N GLU A 34 12.23 -20.03 0.83
CA GLU A 34 12.69 -20.97 1.85
C GLU A 34 13.27 -20.25 3.08
N ALA A 35 14.16 -19.29 2.87
CA ALA A 35 14.79 -18.51 3.93
C ALA A 35 13.78 -17.69 4.76
N LEU A 36 12.72 -17.17 4.12
CA LEU A 36 11.64 -16.43 4.78
C LEU A 36 10.56 -17.34 5.37
N GLY A 37 10.61 -18.66 5.13
CA GLY A 37 9.53 -19.58 5.47
C GLY A 37 8.23 -19.33 4.70
N TRP A 38 8.30 -18.64 3.56
CA TRP A 38 7.15 -18.30 2.73
C TRP A 38 6.77 -19.45 1.78
N LYS A 39 5.75 -20.21 2.15
CA LYS A 39 5.33 -21.43 1.43
C LYS A 39 4.34 -21.18 0.29
N HIS A 40 3.79 -19.97 0.16
CA HIS A 40 2.72 -19.67 -0.79
C HIS A 40 3.25 -19.41 -2.20
N ALA A 41 2.44 -19.81 -3.18
CA ALA A 41 2.74 -19.63 -4.59
C ALA A 41 2.80 -18.13 -4.97
N PRO A 42 3.35 -17.77 -6.15
CA PRO A 42 3.28 -16.40 -6.64
C PRO A 42 1.84 -15.88 -6.65
N PHE A 43 1.62 -14.73 -6.02
CA PHE A 43 0.31 -14.07 -5.89
C PHE A 43 -0.75 -14.83 -5.06
N ASP A 44 -0.36 -15.90 -4.37
CA ASP A 44 -1.21 -16.57 -3.39
C ASP A 44 -0.98 -15.96 -2.00
N ILE A 45 -2.01 -15.33 -1.45
CA ILE A 45 -1.97 -14.67 -0.15
C ILE A 45 -3.05 -15.30 0.74
N PRO A 46 -2.66 -15.97 1.84
CA PRO A 46 -3.58 -16.53 2.82
C PRO A 46 -4.59 -15.52 3.38
N SER A 47 -5.78 -16.01 3.72
CA SER A 47 -6.88 -15.18 4.22
C SER A 47 -6.59 -14.55 5.59
N ASP A 48 -5.83 -15.22 6.45
CA ASP A 48 -5.40 -14.73 7.76
C ASP A 48 -4.40 -13.58 7.63
N ILE A 49 -3.46 -13.66 6.67
CA ILE A 49 -2.55 -12.56 6.33
C ILE A 49 -3.35 -11.40 5.74
N TYR A 50 -4.25 -11.67 4.78
CA TYR A 50 -5.10 -10.61 4.20
C TYR A 50 -5.93 -9.90 5.28
N ALA A 51 -6.54 -10.64 6.19
CA ALA A 51 -7.35 -10.08 7.27
C ALA A 51 -6.56 -9.15 8.19
N GLN A 52 -5.28 -9.43 8.44
CA GLN A 52 -4.39 -8.56 9.21
C GLN A 52 -4.04 -7.25 8.47
N TRP A 53 -4.03 -7.28 7.14
CA TRP A 53 -3.72 -6.13 6.29
C TRP A 53 -4.96 -5.35 5.82
N ASP A 54 -6.18 -5.90 5.95
CA ASP A 54 -7.40 -5.23 5.50
C ASP A 54 -7.71 -3.98 6.32
N ALA A 55 -7.42 -2.83 5.74
CA ALA A 55 -7.64 -1.52 6.35
C ALA A 55 -8.99 -0.88 5.97
N LYS A 56 -9.87 -1.56 5.21
CA LYS A 56 -11.12 -0.95 4.70
C LYS A 56 -12.03 -0.45 5.82
N GLU A 57 -12.22 -1.26 6.87
CA GLU A 57 -13.04 -0.88 8.03
C GLU A 57 -12.40 0.25 8.83
N ALA A 58 -11.09 0.19 9.07
CA ALA A 58 -10.36 1.25 9.76
C ALA A 58 -10.44 2.58 8.98
N ALA A 59 -10.31 2.53 7.66
CA ALA A 59 -10.48 3.69 6.79
C ALA A 59 -11.92 4.24 6.83
N ARG A 60 -12.93 3.36 6.76
CA ARG A 60 -14.35 3.76 6.90
C ARG A 60 -14.63 4.45 8.23
N ARG A 61 -14.05 3.97 9.33
CA ARG A 61 -14.20 4.60 10.66
C ARG A 61 -13.48 5.94 10.80
N LYS A 62 -12.40 6.18 10.04
CA LYS A 62 -11.63 7.45 10.06
C LYS A 62 -12.20 8.52 9.14
N LYS A 63 -12.86 8.14 8.03
CA LYS A 63 -13.54 9.07 7.11
C LYS A 63 -14.57 10.05 7.72
N PRO A 64 -15.34 9.74 8.79
CA PRO A 64 -16.39 10.63 9.31
C PRO A 64 -15.86 11.99 9.75
N HIS A 65 -14.63 12.04 10.28
CA HIS A 65 -14.00 13.28 10.74
C HIS A 65 -13.65 14.22 9.57
N GLY A 66 -13.18 13.66 8.45
CA GLY A 66 -12.91 14.42 7.23
C GLY A 66 -14.20 14.95 6.60
N THR A 67 -15.24 14.14 6.51
CA THR A 67 -16.53 14.56 5.92
C THR A 67 -17.28 15.57 6.79
N ARG A 68 -17.16 15.50 8.12
CA ARG A 68 -17.72 16.52 9.02
C ARG A 68 -17.02 17.86 8.85
N SER A 69 -15.69 17.87 8.86
CA SER A 69 -14.90 19.09 8.72
C SER A 69 -15.11 19.73 7.35
N LEU A 70 -15.10 18.93 6.28
CA LEU A 70 -15.42 19.39 4.92
C LEU A 70 -16.84 19.96 4.81
N ARG A 71 -17.85 19.35 5.46
CA ARG A 71 -19.21 19.91 5.50
C ARG A 71 -19.30 21.23 6.25
N LEU A 72 -18.55 21.40 7.33
CA LEU A 72 -18.50 22.65 8.07
C LEU A 72 -17.81 23.74 7.25
N THR A 73 -16.68 23.41 6.61
CA THR A 73 -15.97 24.32 5.70
C THR A 73 -16.82 24.69 4.49
N ALA A 74 -17.56 23.75 3.90
CA ALA A 74 -18.46 24.04 2.77
C ALA A 74 -19.62 24.96 3.15
N LYS A 75 -20.08 24.92 4.40
CA LYS A 75 -21.06 25.90 4.91
C LYS A 75 -20.46 27.30 5.11
N ALA A 76 -19.20 27.38 5.53
CA ALA A 76 -18.51 28.64 5.78
C ALA A 76 -17.92 29.29 4.51
N PHE A 77 -17.51 28.48 3.52
CA PHE A 77 -16.80 28.85 2.30
C PHE A 77 -17.36 28.09 1.09
N PRO A 78 -18.57 28.45 0.62
CA PRO A 78 -19.29 27.65 -0.37
C PRO A 78 -18.67 27.70 -1.77
N GLN A 79 -18.06 28.82 -2.18
CA GLN A 79 -17.43 28.93 -3.50
C GLN A 79 -16.12 28.13 -3.57
N GLU A 80 -15.32 28.20 -2.51
CA GLU A 80 -14.05 27.49 -2.38
C GLU A 80 -14.27 25.98 -2.24
N ALA A 81 -15.32 25.58 -1.52
CA ALA A 81 -15.70 24.17 -1.44
C ALA A 81 -16.18 23.62 -2.80
N ALA A 82 -16.94 24.41 -3.58
CA ALA A 82 -17.36 24.02 -4.92
C ALA A 82 -16.18 23.89 -5.90
N GLU A 83 -15.21 24.81 -5.87
CA GLU A 83 -13.99 24.69 -6.66
C GLU A 83 -13.13 23.48 -6.22
N PHE A 84 -13.09 23.20 -4.91
CA PHE A 84 -12.38 22.02 -4.37
C PHE A 84 -13.00 20.69 -4.81
N THR A 85 -14.34 20.59 -4.90
CA THR A 85 -15.03 19.35 -5.30
C THR A 85 -15.11 19.16 -6.82
N ARG A 86 -15.05 20.24 -7.61
CA ARG A 86 -15.17 20.23 -9.09
C ARG A 86 -14.32 19.18 -9.82
N PRO A 87 -13.05 18.88 -9.43
CA PRO A 87 -12.23 17.87 -10.12
C PRO A 87 -12.61 16.43 -9.75
N TYR A 88 -13.20 16.21 -8.57
CA TYR A 88 -13.61 14.88 -8.10
C TYR A 88 -14.90 14.43 -8.81
N GLU A 89 -15.88 15.32 -8.96
CA GLU A 89 -17.16 15.01 -9.64
C GLU A 89 -16.97 14.67 -11.13
N ARG A 90 -15.94 15.24 -11.79
CA ARG A 90 -15.62 14.92 -13.18
C ARG A 90 -14.94 13.57 -13.37
N ARG A 91 -14.31 13.01 -12.33
CA ARG A 91 -13.63 11.71 -12.36
C ARG A 91 -14.56 10.54 -12.11
N ASP A 92 -15.65 10.76 -11.38
CA ASP A 92 -16.65 9.71 -11.05
C ASP A 92 -17.75 9.58 -12.13
N ALA A 93 -17.69 10.40 -13.19
CA ALA A 93 -18.65 10.42 -14.31
C ALA A 93 -18.17 9.68 -15.58
N VAL A 94 -17.08 8.91 -15.49
CA VAL A 94 -16.49 8.06 -16.54
C VAL A 94 -16.28 6.66 -15.98
#